data_AF-A0A944BRF5-F1
#
_entry.id   AF-A0A944BRF5-F1
#
_cell.length_a   1.000
_cell.length_b   1.000
_cell.length_c   1.000
_cell.angle_alpha   90.00
_cell.angle_beta   90.00
_cell.angle_gamma   90.00
#
_symmetry.space_group_name_H-M   'P 1'
#
loop_
_entity.id
_entity.type
_entity.pdbx_description
1 polymer ?
#
loop_
_entity_poly.entity_id
_entity_poly.type
_entity_poly.pdbx_seq_one_letter_code
_entity_poly.pdbx_strand_id
1 'polypeptide(L)'
;FDYSLVEEYDKNGIARVVVIVYTREWTAKFETDGKLIANSLLPTPPSYKELPMTPHSINEAQEGIVEVVIDLLNMVNVLASNSADNIVDKVNSVIAFKGCDFGTLEDDEIAKRISAMLRGGAIILPSNELHEASADVLSIDLKLSEVNQTAEQYLTDIYKLVGVPLATANVTSGGDTGQARLLGAGWTNAYTIIQRDILFMEQGDREVLRKMLVICKANAESKINDINVNQIDIKYSVNLSDNLLEKTQAMQNLYAINVPKTHILKVLNLWGDTKTVAEDWEKADEEAKAQAEEETNNSDEISVTDNLDNKVVSAMNDTSQRSDDKQTQSDREVTTKNATE
;
A
#
# COMPACT_ATOMS: atom_id res chain seq x y z
N PHE A 1 -15.17 31.29 -7.58
CA PHE A 1 -14.54 32.12 -6.55
C PHE A 1 -14.37 31.18 -5.37
N ASP A 2 -13.24 31.26 -4.70
CA ASP A 2 -12.96 30.37 -3.58
C ASP A 2 -13.05 31.18 -2.29
N TYR A 3 -13.33 30.53 -1.18
CA TYR A 3 -13.33 31.21 0.11
C TYR A 3 -12.66 30.33 1.17
N SER A 4 -12.04 30.99 2.14
CA SER A 4 -11.54 30.35 3.35
C SER A 4 -12.14 31.03 4.58
N LEU A 5 -12.41 30.22 5.60
CA LEU A 5 -12.82 30.70 6.91
C LEU A 5 -11.57 30.75 7.78
N VAL A 6 -11.26 31.92 8.32
CA VAL A 6 -10.09 32.13 9.19
C VAL A 6 -10.57 32.74 10.49
N GLU A 7 -10.11 32.18 11.61
CA GLU A 7 -10.29 32.79 12.92
C GLU A 7 -9.19 33.82 13.15
N GLU A 8 -9.57 35.10 13.21
CA GLU A 8 -8.66 36.19 13.57
C GLU A 8 -8.93 36.64 15.00
N TYR A 9 -7.87 36.82 15.78
CA TYR A 9 -7.95 37.34 17.14
C TYR A 9 -7.82 38.86 17.11
N ASP A 10 -8.83 39.56 17.61
CA ASP A 10 -8.75 41.00 17.80
C ASP A 10 -7.68 41.37 18.83
N LYS A 11 -7.26 42.64 18.91
CA LYS A 11 -6.27 43.13 19.89
C LYS A 11 -6.66 42.87 21.35
N ASN A 12 -7.94 42.57 21.59
CA ASN A 12 -8.51 42.24 22.89
C ASN A 12 -8.63 40.72 23.14
N GLY A 13 -8.09 39.87 22.26
CA GLY A 13 -8.12 38.41 22.39
C GLY A 13 -9.47 37.75 22.05
N ILE A 14 -10.39 38.49 21.44
CA ILE A 14 -11.69 37.97 21.01
C ILE A 14 -11.53 37.36 19.61
N ALA A 15 -11.87 36.09 19.46
CA ALA A 15 -11.90 35.40 18.17
C ALA A 15 -13.06 35.92 17.31
N ARG A 16 -12.74 36.41 16.12
CA ARG A 16 -13.71 36.77 15.08
C ARG A 16 -13.49 35.85 13.89
N VAL A 17 -14.57 35.25 13.41
CA VAL A 17 -14.53 34.48 12.15
C VAL A 17 -14.59 35.46 11.00
N VAL A 18 -13.58 35.40 10.13
CA VAL A 18 -13.46 36.23 8.94
C VAL A 18 -13.49 35.32 7.71
N VAL A 19 -14.27 35.71 6.71
CA VAL A 19 -14.37 35.02 5.43
C VAL A 19 -13.42 35.70 4.44
N ILE A 20 -12.39 35.01 4.00
CA ILE A 20 -11.51 35.51 2.93
C ILE A 20 -12.04 34.97 1.61
N VAL A 21 -12.40 35.88 0.70
CA VAL A 21 -12.87 35.53 -0.65
C VAL A 21 -11.76 35.79 -1.66
N TYR A 22 -11.49 34.77 -2.48
CA TYR A 22 -10.51 34.79 -3.55
C TYR A 22 -11.24 34.81 -4.90
N THR A 23 -10.99 35.87 -5.67
CA THR A 23 -11.40 35.96 -7.07
C THR A 23 -10.16 36.06 -7.96
N ARG A 24 -10.35 35.92 -9.27
CA ARG A 24 -9.25 36.04 -10.25
C ARG A 24 -8.63 37.44 -10.28
N GLU A 25 -9.38 38.46 -9.85
CA GLU A 25 -8.98 39.87 -9.95
C GLU A 25 -8.64 40.50 -8.61
N TRP A 26 -9.26 40.04 -7.53
CA TRP A 26 -9.08 40.59 -6.19
C TRP A 26 -9.29 39.55 -5.10
N THR A 27 -8.67 39.77 -3.96
CA THR A 27 -8.91 39.05 -2.71
C THR A 27 -9.42 40.04 -1.68
N ALA A 28 -10.42 39.65 -0.89
CA ALA A 28 -11.01 40.53 0.11
C ALA A 28 -11.45 39.76 1.35
N LYS A 29 -11.46 40.43 2.51
CA LYS A 29 -11.93 39.86 3.77
C LYS A 29 -13.30 40.41 4.13
N PHE A 30 -14.21 39.53 4.47
CA PHE A 30 -15.57 39.84 4.88
C PHE A 30 -15.80 39.36 6.32
N GLU A 31 -16.53 40.16 7.10
CA GLU A 31 -17.10 39.68 8.36
C GLU A 31 -18.22 38.66 8.08
N THR A 32 -18.60 37.86 9.08
CA THR A 32 -19.69 36.87 8.98
C THR A 32 -21.02 37.49 8.52
N ASP A 33 -21.22 38.78 8.78
CA ASP A 33 -22.40 39.55 8.35
C ASP A 33 -22.34 40.03 6.89
N GLY A 34 -21.32 39.63 6.13
CA GLY A 34 -21.12 40.01 4.72
C GLY A 34 -20.57 41.42 4.52
N LYS A 35 -20.16 42.11 5.59
CA LYS A 35 -19.53 43.43 5.52
C LYS A 35 -18.06 43.29 5.14
N LEU A 36 -17.64 44.05 4.12
CA LEU A 36 -16.24 44.16 3.74
C LEU A 36 -15.44 44.82 4.87
N ILE A 37 -14.35 44.17 5.29
CA ILE A 37 -13.41 44.77 6.22
C ILE A 37 -12.64 45.88 5.48
N ALA A 38 -12.64 47.09 6.03
CA ALA A 38 -11.98 48.24 5.42
C ALA A 38 -10.50 47.94 5.11
N ASN A 39 -10.03 48.36 3.93
CA ASN A 39 -8.67 48.13 3.41
C ASN A 39 -8.26 46.66 3.21
N SER A 40 -9.20 45.71 3.24
CA SER A 40 -8.89 44.30 2.99
C SER A 40 -8.89 43.89 1.51
N LEU A 41 -9.33 44.77 0.60
CA LEU A 41 -9.35 44.53 -0.84
C LEU A 41 -7.94 44.64 -1.40
N LEU A 42 -7.38 43.51 -1.81
CA LEU A 42 -6.08 43.41 -2.45
C LEU A 42 -6.28 42.99 -3.92
N PRO A 43 -5.83 43.78 -4.91
CA PRO A 43 -5.86 43.34 -6.29
C PRO A 43 -4.86 42.19 -6.48
N THR A 44 -5.27 41.17 -7.24
CA THR A 44 -4.39 40.06 -7.57
C THR A 44 -3.25 40.57 -8.48
N PRO A 45 -1.98 40.16 -8.25
CA PRO A 45 -0.88 40.56 -9.11
C PRO A 45 -1.16 40.21 -10.59
N PRO A 46 -0.89 41.12 -11.55
CA PRO A 46 -1.17 40.86 -12.98
C PRO A 46 -0.51 39.59 -13.54
N SER A 47 0.59 39.16 -12.93
CA SER A 47 1.36 37.96 -13.27
C SER A 47 0.68 36.65 -12.88
N TYR A 48 -0.29 36.66 -11.96
CA TYR A 48 -0.98 35.47 -11.47
C TYR A 48 -2.50 35.63 -11.63
N LYS A 49 -3.08 35.00 -12.65
CA LYS A 49 -4.53 35.11 -12.97
C LYS A 49 -5.36 33.90 -12.52
N GLU A 50 -4.74 32.95 -11.84
CA GLU A 50 -5.37 31.72 -11.41
C GLU A 50 -5.92 31.85 -9.99
N LEU A 51 -6.88 30.99 -9.63
CA LEU A 51 -7.33 30.92 -8.25
C LEU A 51 -6.24 30.25 -7.40
N PRO A 52 -5.92 30.77 -6.20
CA PRO A 52 -4.84 30.22 -5.38
C PRO A 52 -5.16 28.82 -4.87
N MET A 53 -6.44 28.49 -4.64
CA MET A 53 -6.85 27.21 -4.07
C MET A 53 -7.08 26.17 -5.16
N THR A 54 -6.54 24.97 -4.98
CA THR A 54 -6.80 23.81 -5.84
C THR A 54 -7.61 22.81 -5.02
N PRO A 55 -8.80 22.38 -5.47
CA PRO A 55 -9.47 21.26 -4.82
C PRO A 55 -8.65 20.00 -5.06
N HIS A 56 -8.29 19.31 -3.98
CA HIS A 56 -7.68 17.98 -4.07
C HIS A 56 -8.79 16.96 -3.81
N SER A 57 -9.05 16.09 -4.78
CA SER A 57 -10.07 15.06 -4.65
C SER A 57 -9.45 13.69 -4.73
N ILE A 58 -9.90 12.80 -3.84
CA ILE A 58 -9.49 11.39 -3.82
C ILE A 58 -10.24 10.60 -4.91
N ASN A 59 -11.47 11.00 -5.23
CA ASN A 59 -12.35 10.33 -6.18
C ASN A 59 -13.25 11.34 -6.93
N GLU A 60 -13.98 10.87 -7.94
CA GLU A 60 -14.95 11.70 -8.68
C GLU A 60 -16.09 12.22 -7.79
N ALA A 61 -16.51 11.42 -6.80
CA ALA A 61 -17.62 11.74 -5.90
C ALA A 61 -17.26 12.75 -4.79
N GLN A 62 -15.97 13.06 -4.59
CA GLN A 62 -15.44 13.87 -3.48
C GLN A 62 -15.82 13.33 -2.08
N GLU A 63 -16.01 12.02 -1.99
CA GLU A 63 -16.37 11.33 -0.75
C GLU A 63 -15.15 10.64 -0.13
N GLY A 64 -15.10 10.61 1.20
CA GLY A 64 -14.08 9.91 1.95
C GLY A 64 -14.18 8.40 1.82
N ILE A 65 -13.06 7.70 1.99
CA ILE A 65 -12.99 6.22 1.91
C ILE A 65 -13.98 5.54 2.88
N VAL A 66 -14.18 6.12 4.06
CA VAL A 66 -15.08 5.59 5.10
C VAL A 66 -16.54 5.94 4.85
N GLU A 67 -16.82 7.02 4.12
CA GLU A 67 -18.19 7.49 3.86
C GLU A 67 -18.94 6.47 3.00
N VAL A 68 -18.24 5.81 2.07
CA VAL A 68 -18.80 4.74 1.22
C VAL A 68 -19.35 3.56 2.03
N VAL A 69 -18.83 3.31 3.24
CA VAL A 69 -19.23 2.18 4.10
C VAL A 69 -19.95 2.60 5.38
N ILE A 70 -20.32 3.87 5.52
CA ILE A 70 -20.87 4.38 6.78
C ILE A 70 -22.17 3.66 7.18
N ASP A 71 -23.00 3.31 6.21
CA ASP A 71 -24.26 2.60 6.44
C ASP A 71 -24.02 1.19 7.00
N LEU A 72 -23.03 0.47 6.46
CA LEU A 72 -22.65 -0.86 6.95
C LEU A 72 -22.03 -0.78 8.34
N LEU A 73 -21.20 0.23 8.62
CA LEU A 73 -20.63 0.46 9.95
C LEU A 73 -21.73 0.76 10.98
N ASN A 74 -22.69 1.61 10.62
CA ASN A 74 -23.85 1.90 11.46
C ASN A 74 -24.68 0.63 11.72
N MET A 75 -24.85 -0.22 10.71
CA MET A 75 -25.56 -1.48 10.86
C MET A 75 -24.86 -2.44 11.83
N VAL A 76 -23.53 -2.54 11.76
CA VAL A 76 -22.73 -3.32 12.73
C VAL A 76 -22.89 -2.76 14.15
N ASN A 77 -22.90 -1.43 14.32
CA ASN A 77 -23.12 -0.80 15.62
C ASN A 77 -24.52 -1.12 16.19
N VAL A 78 -25.57 -1.03 15.35
CA VAL A 78 -26.94 -1.40 15.73
C VAL A 78 -27.01 -2.87 16.13
N LEU A 79 -26.36 -3.75 15.38
CA LEU A 79 -26.33 -5.18 15.67
C LEU A 79 -25.64 -5.46 17.02
N ALA A 80 -24.51 -4.81 17.30
CA ALA A 80 -23.79 -4.93 18.55
C ALA A 80 -24.61 -4.41 19.75
N SER A 81 -25.28 -3.26 19.59
CA SER A 81 -26.16 -2.68 20.61
C SER A 81 -27.34 -3.61 20.91
N ASN A 82 -28.06 -4.04 19.88
CA ASN A 82 -29.19 -4.94 20.04
C ASN A 82 -28.77 -6.29 20.63
N SER A 83 -27.56 -6.78 20.31
CA SER A 83 -27.04 -8.02 20.90
C SER A 83 -26.81 -7.89 22.39
N ALA A 84 -26.26 -6.76 22.84
CA ALA A 84 -26.06 -6.48 24.26
C ALA A 84 -27.41 -6.41 25.01
N ASP A 85 -28.39 -5.71 24.44
CA ASP A 85 -29.73 -5.58 25.04
C ASP A 85 -30.42 -6.96 25.14
N ASN A 86 -30.37 -7.76 24.07
CA ASN A 86 -30.94 -9.11 24.07
C ASN A 86 -30.30 -10.05 25.11
N ILE A 87 -29.00 -9.89 25.41
CA ILE A 87 -28.35 -10.67 26.47
C ILE A 87 -28.95 -10.30 27.83
N VAL A 88 -29.18 -9.02 28.09
CA VAL A 88 -29.81 -8.54 29.33
C VAL A 88 -31.26 -9.04 29.42
N ASP A 89 -32.03 -8.93 28.34
CA ASP A 89 -33.42 -9.38 28.30
C ASP A 89 -33.56 -10.89 28.46
N LYS A 90 -32.61 -11.66 27.91
CA LYS A 90 -32.57 -13.12 28.10
C LYS A 90 -32.33 -13.51 29.55
N VAL A 91 -31.49 -12.76 30.28
CA VAL A 91 -31.27 -12.97 31.72
C VAL A 91 -32.52 -12.56 32.51
N ASN A 92 -33.22 -11.51 32.09
CA ASN A 92 -34.44 -11.01 32.72
C ASN A 92 -35.74 -11.69 32.21
N SER A 93 -35.72 -13.02 32.02
CA SER A 93 -36.87 -13.75 31.50
C SER A 93 -38.11 -13.60 32.39
N VAL A 94 -39.28 -13.40 31.77
CA VAL A 94 -40.56 -13.23 32.46
C VAL A 94 -41.25 -14.59 32.58
N ILE A 95 -41.82 -14.89 33.74
CA ILE A 95 -42.57 -16.13 33.97
C ILE A 95 -44.07 -15.83 33.85
N ALA A 96 -44.75 -16.46 32.90
CA ALA A 96 -46.19 -16.36 32.73
C ALA A 96 -46.90 -17.54 33.40
N PHE A 97 -47.72 -17.24 34.40
CA PHE A 97 -48.61 -18.20 35.04
C PHE A 97 -49.97 -18.16 34.33
N LYS A 98 -50.32 -19.25 33.64
CA LYS A 98 -51.61 -19.44 32.96
C LYS A 98 -52.54 -20.24 33.86
N GLY A 99 -53.75 -19.75 34.12
CA GLY A 99 -54.80 -20.53 34.81
C GLY A 99 -54.52 -20.80 36.30
N CYS A 100 -53.58 -20.09 36.93
CA CYS A 100 -53.33 -20.21 38.36
C CYS A 100 -54.32 -19.33 39.15
N ASP A 101 -55.19 -19.98 39.92
CA ASP A 101 -55.99 -19.32 40.96
C ASP A 101 -55.20 -19.37 42.28
N PHE A 102 -54.71 -18.22 42.74
CA PHE A 102 -54.05 -18.11 44.03
C PHE A 102 -55.17 -17.98 45.07
N GLY A 103 -55.70 -19.12 45.52
CA GLY A 103 -56.98 -19.24 46.22
C GLY A 103 -57.24 -18.29 47.40
N THR A 104 -58.48 -18.36 47.90
CA THR A 104 -59.09 -17.55 48.98
C THR A 104 -58.29 -17.52 50.29
N LEU A 105 -57.33 -16.62 50.39
CA LEU A 105 -56.82 -16.03 51.65
C LEU A 105 -57.18 -14.53 51.65
N GLU A 106 -57.20 -13.91 52.84
CA GLU A 106 -57.57 -12.50 53.02
C GLU A 106 -56.87 -11.55 52.00
N ASP A 107 -57.67 -10.67 51.39
CA ASP A 107 -57.34 -9.90 50.18
C ASP A 107 -56.01 -9.12 50.24
N ASP A 108 -55.56 -8.72 51.44
CA ASP A 108 -54.38 -7.88 51.65
C ASP A 108 -53.03 -8.62 51.52
N GLU A 109 -52.95 -9.90 51.86
CA GLU A 109 -51.69 -10.67 51.73
C GLU A 109 -51.48 -11.20 50.31
N ILE A 110 -52.57 -11.53 49.61
CA ILE A 110 -52.55 -11.95 48.22
C ILE A 110 -52.16 -10.78 47.32
N ALA A 111 -52.74 -9.60 47.53
CA ALA A 111 -52.37 -8.40 46.78
C ALA A 111 -50.88 -8.04 46.95
N LYS A 112 -50.31 -8.25 48.14
CA LYS A 112 -48.87 -8.06 48.40
C LYS A 112 -48.01 -9.12 47.71
N ARG A 113 -48.40 -10.39 47.72
CA ARG A 113 -47.67 -11.47 47.03
C ARG A 113 -47.74 -11.33 45.51
N ILE A 114 -48.91 -11.00 44.97
CA ILE A 114 -49.10 -10.69 43.56
C ILE A 114 -48.27 -9.46 43.18
N SER A 115 -48.30 -8.39 43.98
CA SER A 115 -47.48 -7.20 43.73
C SER A 115 -45.97 -7.49 43.80
N ALA A 116 -45.53 -8.37 44.70
CA ALA A 116 -44.15 -8.79 44.81
C ALA A 116 -43.72 -9.69 43.62
N MET A 117 -44.59 -10.58 43.16
CA MET A 117 -44.38 -11.41 41.98
C MET A 117 -44.38 -10.57 40.70
N LEU A 118 -45.27 -9.58 40.57
CA LEU A 118 -45.30 -8.63 39.46
C LEU A 118 -44.02 -7.78 39.42
N ARG A 119 -43.54 -7.32 40.59
CA ARG A 119 -42.23 -6.63 40.73
C ARG A 119 -41.04 -7.54 40.40
N GLY A 120 -41.19 -8.85 40.58
CA GLY A 120 -40.19 -9.86 40.23
C GLY A 120 -40.28 -10.35 38.77
N GLY A 121 -41.17 -9.81 37.94
CA GLY A 121 -41.29 -10.18 36.53
C GLY A 121 -42.22 -11.37 36.25
N ALA A 122 -43.25 -11.60 37.07
CA ALA A 122 -44.29 -12.58 36.80
C ALA A 122 -45.52 -11.93 36.13
N ILE A 123 -46.10 -12.60 35.13
CA ILE A 123 -47.38 -12.22 34.50
C ILE A 123 -48.43 -13.26 34.87
N ILE A 124 -49.62 -12.81 35.28
CA ILE A 124 -50.74 -13.68 35.65
C ILE A 124 -51.82 -13.55 34.60
N LEU A 125 -52.21 -14.66 33.97
CA LEU A 125 -53.36 -14.72 33.06
C LEU A 125 -54.55 -15.34 33.80
N PRO A 126 -55.73 -14.69 33.78
CA PRO A 126 -56.92 -15.19 34.46
C PRO A 126 -57.35 -16.54 33.88
N SER A 127 -57.87 -17.40 34.75
CA SER A 127 -58.33 -18.74 34.40
C SER A 127 -59.65 -18.69 33.62
N ASN A 128 -59.71 -19.37 32.48
CA ASN A 128 -60.96 -19.79 31.84
C ASN A 128 -61.12 -21.28 32.11
N GLU A 129 -62.33 -21.71 32.51
CA GLU A 129 -62.68 -23.06 33.04
C GLU A 129 -62.28 -24.27 32.16
N LEU A 130 -61.70 -24.06 30.98
CA LEU A 130 -61.26 -25.10 30.05
C LEU A 130 -59.74 -25.36 30.00
N HIS A 131 -58.89 -24.56 30.66
CA HIS A 131 -57.42 -24.66 30.51
C HIS A 131 -56.73 -25.10 31.80
N GLU A 132 -55.82 -26.07 31.72
CA GLU A 132 -54.99 -26.54 32.84
C GLU A 132 -54.00 -25.45 33.29
N ALA A 133 -53.74 -25.38 34.61
CA ALA A 133 -52.79 -24.44 35.18
C ALA A 133 -51.35 -24.79 34.75
N SER A 134 -50.67 -23.85 34.10
CA SER A 134 -49.32 -24.06 33.57
C SER A 134 -48.48 -22.80 33.72
N ALA A 135 -47.21 -22.97 34.12
CA ALA A 135 -46.23 -21.91 34.15
C ALA A 135 -45.33 -22.02 32.90
N ASP A 136 -45.25 -20.94 32.14
CA ASP A 136 -44.49 -20.84 30.89
C ASP A 136 -43.43 -19.75 31.04
N VAL A 137 -42.20 -20.02 30.64
CA VAL A 137 -41.11 -19.04 30.70
C VAL A 137 -41.06 -18.32 29.36
N LEU A 138 -41.46 -17.06 29.35
CA LEU A 138 -41.27 -16.16 28.22
C LEU A 138 -39.81 -15.74 28.19
N SER A 139 -39.03 -16.46 27.39
CA SER A 139 -37.63 -16.11 27.10
C SER A 139 -37.49 -15.85 25.60
N ILE A 140 -36.65 -14.89 25.25
CA ILE A 140 -36.28 -14.63 23.86
C ILE A 140 -35.32 -15.74 23.40
N ASP A 141 -35.63 -16.40 22.29
CA ASP A 141 -34.72 -17.35 21.64
C ASP A 141 -33.58 -16.59 20.94
N LEU A 142 -32.53 -16.28 21.69
CA LEU A 142 -31.34 -15.61 21.17
C LEU A 142 -30.38 -16.62 20.54
N LYS A 143 -30.32 -16.63 19.21
CA LYS A 143 -29.30 -17.35 18.43
C LYS A 143 -28.06 -16.50 18.17
N LEU A 144 -27.24 -16.33 19.22
CA LEU A 144 -26.04 -15.50 19.17
C LEU A 144 -25.05 -15.92 18.06
N SER A 145 -25.03 -17.21 17.70
CA SER A 145 -24.19 -17.72 16.61
C SER A 145 -24.54 -17.12 15.25
N GLU A 146 -25.82 -17.01 14.91
CA GLU A 146 -26.28 -16.46 13.63
C GLU A 146 -26.02 -14.94 13.56
N VAL A 147 -26.19 -14.26 14.69
CA VAL A 147 -25.92 -12.82 14.83
C VAL A 147 -24.44 -12.50 14.63
N ASN A 148 -23.53 -13.26 15.27
CA ASN A 148 -22.09 -13.08 15.10
C ASN A 148 -21.64 -13.39 13.67
N GLN A 149 -22.19 -14.44 13.06
CA GLN A 149 -21.88 -14.77 11.66
C GLN A 149 -22.31 -13.64 10.71
N THR A 150 -23.47 -13.03 10.98
CA THR A 150 -23.96 -11.88 10.21
C THR A 150 -23.07 -10.64 10.41
N ALA A 151 -22.61 -10.39 11.64
CA ALA A 151 -21.66 -9.32 11.94
C ALA A 151 -20.32 -9.50 11.20
N GLU A 152 -19.79 -10.73 11.18
CA GLU A 152 -18.56 -11.09 10.47
C GLU A 152 -18.72 -10.94 8.95
N GLN A 153 -19.89 -11.27 8.40
CA GLN A 153 -20.21 -11.05 6.99
C GLN A 153 -20.19 -9.55 6.64
N TYR A 154 -20.86 -8.71 7.43
CA TYR A 154 -20.82 -7.26 7.22
C TYR A 154 -19.41 -6.69 7.31
N LEU A 155 -18.60 -7.11 8.29
CA LEU A 155 -17.20 -6.68 8.39
C LEU A 155 -16.38 -7.13 7.17
N THR A 156 -16.58 -8.37 6.72
CA THR A 156 -15.90 -8.89 5.52
C THR A 156 -16.26 -8.08 4.28
N ASP A 157 -17.53 -7.70 4.13
CA ASP A 157 -18.00 -6.90 3.01
C ASP A 157 -17.52 -5.44 3.09
N ILE A 158 -17.46 -4.86 4.29
CA ILE A 158 -16.83 -3.54 4.52
C ILE A 158 -15.37 -3.56 4.08
N TYR A 159 -14.59 -4.57 4.48
CA TYR A 159 -13.18 -4.64 4.10
C TYR A 159 -12.99 -4.83 2.59
N LYS A 160 -13.86 -5.61 1.94
CA LYS A 160 -13.85 -5.75 0.48
C LYS A 160 -14.18 -4.43 -0.22
N LEU A 161 -15.16 -3.67 0.26
CA LEU A 161 -15.58 -2.42 -0.37
C LEU A 161 -14.52 -1.32 -0.23
N VAL A 162 -13.91 -1.20 0.97
CA VAL A 162 -12.85 -0.22 1.25
C VAL A 162 -11.50 -0.63 0.66
N GLY A 163 -11.31 -1.92 0.36
CA GLY A 163 -10.03 -2.43 -0.13
C GLY A 163 -9.01 -2.66 0.98
N VAL A 164 -9.45 -3.01 2.20
CA VAL A 164 -8.53 -3.37 3.28
C VAL A 164 -8.13 -4.83 3.10
N PRO A 165 -6.83 -5.16 2.97
CA PRO A 165 -6.38 -6.53 2.89
C PRO A 165 -6.58 -7.24 4.24
N LEU A 166 -7.13 -8.46 4.19
CA LEU A 166 -7.35 -9.29 5.37
C LEU A 166 -6.12 -10.19 5.58
N ALA A 167 -5.35 -9.89 6.62
CA ALA A 167 -4.15 -10.66 6.97
C ALA A 167 -4.44 -12.13 7.34
N THR A 168 -5.69 -12.45 7.69
CA THR A 168 -6.13 -13.76 8.20
C THR A 168 -6.79 -14.66 7.15
N ALA A 169 -6.78 -14.29 5.87
CA ALA A 169 -7.27 -15.16 4.80
C ALA A 169 -6.31 -16.36 4.59
N ASN A 170 -6.32 -17.30 5.53
CA ASN A 170 -5.65 -18.58 5.44
C ASN A 170 -6.40 -19.49 4.45
N VAL A 171 -6.48 -19.09 3.18
CA VAL A 171 -6.72 -20.01 2.07
C VAL A 171 -5.41 -20.72 1.77
N THR A 172 -4.94 -21.52 2.72
CA THR A 172 -3.74 -22.34 2.56
C THR A 172 -4.13 -23.71 2.02
N SER A 173 -4.39 -23.79 0.70
CA SER A 173 -4.18 -25.06 0.03
C SER A 173 -2.67 -25.21 -0.17
N GLY A 174 -2.10 -26.35 0.22
CA GLY A 174 -0.66 -26.55 0.46
C GLY A 174 0.29 -26.46 -0.75
N GLY A 175 -0.10 -25.77 -1.82
CA GLY A 175 0.69 -25.56 -3.03
C GLY A 175 0.44 -24.22 -3.74
N ASP A 176 -0.29 -23.29 -3.12
CA ASP A 176 -0.60 -22.00 -3.74
C ASP A 176 0.65 -21.13 -3.87
N THR A 177 0.95 -20.71 -5.11
CA THR A 177 2.00 -19.73 -5.43
C THR A 177 1.87 -18.48 -4.56
N GLY A 178 2.98 -17.75 -4.30
CA GLY A 178 2.94 -16.51 -3.51
C GLY A 178 1.91 -15.50 -4.02
N GLN A 179 1.63 -15.51 -5.32
CA GLN A 179 0.59 -14.73 -5.98
C GLN A 179 -0.84 -15.12 -5.58
N ALA A 180 -1.14 -16.41 -5.47
CA ALA A 180 -2.45 -16.89 -5.02
C ALA A 180 -2.73 -16.48 -3.56
N ARG A 181 -1.69 -16.40 -2.71
CA ARG A 181 -1.81 -15.86 -1.36
C ARG A 181 -2.09 -14.36 -1.35
N LEU A 182 -1.40 -13.59 -2.20
CA LEU A 182 -1.58 -12.15 -2.31
C LEU A 182 -3.00 -11.80 -2.80
N LEU A 183 -3.50 -12.56 -3.79
CA LEU A 183 -4.86 -12.48 -4.30
C LEU A 183 -5.89 -12.88 -3.23
N GLY A 184 -5.65 -14.00 -2.53
CA GLY A 184 -6.52 -14.50 -1.47
C GLY A 184 -6.64 -13.59 -0.25
N ALA A 185 -5.57 -12.86 0.09
CA ALA A 185 -5.56 -11.89 1.18
C ALA A 185 -6.13 -10.51 0.79
N GLY A 186 -6.59 -10.32 -0.44
CA GLY A 186 -7.27 -9.10 -0.89
C GLY A 186 -6.34 -7.93 -1.23
N TRP A 187 -5.02 -8.15 -1.27
CA TRP A 187 -4.05 -7.11 -1.64
C TRP A 187 -4.22 -6.62 -3.07
N THR A 188 -4.64 -7.49 -4.00
CA THR A 188 -4.93 -7.10 -5.39
C THR A 188 -6.10 -6.11 -5.47
N ASN A 189 -7.13 -6.30 -4.64
CA ASN A 189 -8.26 -5.38 -4.57
C ASN A 189 -7.83 -4.02 -4.00
N ALA A 190 -7.07 -4.05 -2.89
CA ALA A 190 -6.47 -2.85 -2.30
C ALA A 190 -5.64 -2.06 -3.33
N TYR A 191 -4.81 -2.76 -4.11
CA TYR A 191 -3.97 -2.14 -5.12
C TYR A 191 -4.80 -1.51 -6.25
N THR A 192 -5.88 -2.16 -6.68
CA THR A 192 -6.79 -1.63 -7.71
C THR A 192 -7.47 -0.33 -7.25
N ILE A 193 -7.90 -0.28 -5.98
CA ILE A 193 -8.52 0.92 -5.40
C ILE A 193 -7.50 2.05 -5.29
N ILE A 194 -6.29 1.77 -4.79
CA ILE A 194 -5.22 2.76 -4.70
C ILE A 194 -4.85 3.30 -6.10
N GLN A 195 -4.75 2.44 -7.12
CA GLN A 195 -4.48 2.89 -8.49
C GLN A 195 -5.56 3.82 -9.04
N ARG A 196 -6.83 3.54 -8.75
CA ARG A 196 -7.95 4.40 -9.13
C ARG A 196 -7.84 5.76 -8.44
N ASP A 197 -7.56 5.78 -7.15
CA ASP A 197 -7.50 7.02 -6.37
C ASP A 197 -6.27 7.85 -6.78
N ILE A 198 -5.13 7.22 -7.07
CA ILE A 198 -3.92 7.86 -7.59
C ILE A 198 -4.20 8.67 -8.87
N LEU A 199 -5.07 8.19 -9.77
CA LEU A 199 -5.39 8.90 -11.00
C LEU A 199 -6.00 10.29 -10.70
N PHE A 200 -6.87 10.38 -9.69
CA PHE A 200 -7.49 11.64 -9.28
C PHE A 200 -6.50 12.51 -8.49
N MET A 201 -5.69 11.90 -7.63
CA MET A 201 -4.62 12.62 -6.94
C MET A 201 -3.61 13.24 -7.92
N GLU A 202 -3.27 12.52 -8.98
CA GLU A 202 -2.36 13.02 -10.04
C GLU A 202 -2.95 14.24 -10.75
N GLN A 203 -4.27 14.27 -11.00
CA GLN A 203 -4.93 15.44 -11.58
C GLN A 203 -4.82 16.66 -10.65
N GLY A 204 -5.10 16.48 -9.35
CA GLY A 204 -4.95 17.53 -8.35
C GLY A 204 -3.50 18.04 -8.25
N ASP A 205 -2.54 17.13 -8.18
CA ASP A 205 -1.12 17.47 -8.10
C ASP A 205 -0.62 18.14 -9.39
N ARG A 206 -1.15 17.76 -10.56
CA ARG A 206 -0.85 18.41 -11.83
C ARG A 206 -1.39 19.84 -11.88
N GLU A 207 -2.55 20.11 -11.29
CA GLU A 207 -3.06 21.47 -11.14
C GLU A 207 -2.23 22.31 -10.16
N VAL A 208 -1.78 21.71 -9.06
CA VAL A 208 -0.86 22.36 -8.12
C VAL A 208 0.46 22.68 -8.81
N LEU A 209 1.03 21.74 -9.56
CA LEU A 209 2.26 21.93 -10.32
C LEU A 209 2.12 23.05 -11.35
N ARG A 210 0.99 23.13 -12.07
CA ARG A 210 0.70 24.22 -12.99
C ARG A 210 0.77 25.58 -12.28
N LYS A 211 0.14 25.71 -11.10
CA LYS A 211 0.19 26.95 -10.30
C LYS A 211 1.61 27.28 -9.83
N MET A 212 2.36 26.28 -9.38
CA MET A 212 3.76 26.45 -8.98
C MET A 212 4.60 26.97 -10.16
N LEU A 213 4.45 26.40 -11.35
CA LEU A 213 5.17 26.87 -12.54
C LEU A 213 4.77 28.29 -12.96
N VAL A 214 3.50 28.68 -12.82
CA VAL A 214 3.07 30.07 -13.06
C VAL A 214 3.77 31.04 -12.10
N ILE A 215 3.88 30.67 -10.82
CA ILE A 215 4.60 31.47 -9.81
C ILE A 215 6.09 31.55 -10.15
N CYS A 216 6.72 30.44 -10.54
CA CYS A 216 8.12 30.45 -10.98
C CYS A 216 8.32 31.36 -12.21
N LYS A 217 7.44 31.27 -13.21
CA LYS A 217 7.47 32.10 -14.43
C LYS A 217 7.25 33.59 -14.16
N ALA A 218 6.55 33.93 -13.08
CA ALA A 218 6.40 35.32 -12.64
C ALA A 218 7.70 35.90 -12.07
N ASN A 219 8.63 35.06 -11.60
CA ASN A 219 9.92 35.48 -11.05
C ASN A 219 11.01 35.42 -12.12
N ALA A 220 11.49 36.60 -12.55
CA ALA A 220 12.48 36.75 -13.63
C ALA A 220 13.84 36.07 -13.33
N GLU A 221 14.19 35.86 -12.05
CA GLU A 221 15.45 35.21 -11.64
C GLU A 221 15.38 33.67 -11.66
N SER A 222 14.23 33.07 -11.96
CA SER A 222 14.08 31.63 -11.86
C SER A 222 14.69 30.91 -13.07
N LYS A 223 15.52 29.90 -12.81
CA LYS A 223 16.17 29.05 -13.84
C LYS A 223 15.21 28.03 -14.48
N ILE A 224 13.93 28.04 -14.09
CA ILE A 224 12.92 27.03 -14.40
C ILE A 224 11.89 27.56 -15.42
N ASN A 225 12.11 28.76 -15.97
CA ASN A 225 11.17 29.45 -16.86
C ASN A 225 10.78 28.66 -18.12
N ASP A 226 11.65 27.76 -18.59
CA ASP A 226 11.44 27.01 -19.84
C ASP A 226 10.70 25.67 -19.63
N ILE A 227 10.44 25.28 -18.38
CA ILE A 227 9.80 23.98 -18.09
C ILE A 227 8.28 24.09 -18.25
N ASN A 228 7.72 23.11 -18.97
CA ASN A 228 6.28 22.94 -19.12
C ASN A 228 5.76 21.81 -18.22
N VAL A 229 4.48 21.88 -17.84
CA VAL A 229 3.81 20.88 -17.00
C VAL A 229 3.96 19.46 -17.58
N ASN A 230 3.92 19.32 -18.90
CA ASN A 230 4.01 18.01 -19.57
C ASN A 230 5.40 17.37 -19.52
N GLN A 231 6.44 18.12 -19.14
CA GLN A 231 7.81 17.61 -19.04
C GLN A 231 8.10 17.00 -17.67
N ILE A 232 7.24 17.25 -16.69
CA ILE A 232 7.35 16.73 -15.33
C ILE A 232 6.35 15.58 -15.20
N ASP A 233 6.87 14.42 -14.83
CA ASP A 233 6.09 13.22 -14.58
C ASP A 233 5.89 13.06 -13.07
N ILE A 234 4.65 12.91 -12.63
CA ILE A 234 4.29 12.75 -11.22
C ILE A 234 4.04 11.27 -11.00
N LYS A 235 4.86 10.63 -10.16
CA LYS A 235 4.77 9.20 -9.88
C LYS A 235 4.51 8.94 -8.41
N TYR A 236 3.50 8.11 -8.15
CA TYR A 236 3.25 7.55 -6.84
C TYR A 236 3.84 6.15 -6.74
N SER A 237 4.61 5.91 -5.68
CA SER A 237 5.25 4.62 -5.43
C SER A 237 4.40 3.78 -4.48
N VAL A 238 3.66 2.81 -5.03
CA VAL A 238 2.89 1.84 -4.23
C VAL A 238 3.59 0.49 -4.31
N ASN A 239 4.18 0.07 -3.18
CA ASN A 239 4.87 -1.22 -2.99
C ASN A 239 5.69 -1.71 -4.21
N LEU A 240 6.86 -1.12 -4.44
CA LEU A 240 7.68 -1.41 -5.62
C LEU A 240 8.37 -2.79 -5.55
N SER A 241 8.60 -3.30 -4.34
CA SER A 241 9.33 -4.55 -4.09
C SER A 241 8.46 -5.81 -4.16
N ASP A 242 7.17 -5.68 -4.52
CA ASP A 242 6.36 -6.89 -4.70
C ASP A 242 6.95 -7.76 -5.81
N ASN A 243 7.04 -9.05 -5.48
CA ASN A 243 7.57 -10.11 -6.32
C ASN A 243 8.89 -9.76 -7.05
N LEU A 244 9.87 -9.25 -6.31
CA LEU A 244 11.15 -8.81 -6.87
C LEU A 244 11.84 -9.93 -7.68
N LEU A 245 11.73 -11.19 -7.25
CA LEU A 245 12.34 -12.32 -7.95
C LEU A 245 11.74 -12.54 -9.35
N GLU A 246 10.41 -12.55 -9.48
CA GLU A 246 9.79 -12.69 -10.81
C GLU A 246 10.10 -11.47 -11.70
N LYS A 247 10.16 -10.27 -11.11
CA LYS A 247 10.55 -9.05 -11.83
C LYS A 247 11.99 -9.11 -12.34
N THR A 248 12.95 -9.56 -11.53
CA THR A 248 14.35 -9.69 -11.99
C THR A 248 14.50 -10.78 -13.04
N GLN A 249 13.76 -11.89 -12.94
CA GLN A 249 13.72 -12.91 -13.98
C GLN A 249 13.11 -12.38 -15.29
N ALA A 250 12.01 -11.63 -15.22
CA ALA A 250 11.41 -10.98 -16.38
C ALA A 250 12.38 -9.97 -17.03
N MET A 251 13.11 -9.21 -16.22
CA MET A 251 14.15 -8.27 -16.67
C MET A 251 15.26 -8.99 -17.45
N GLN A 252 15.75 -10.13 -16.95
CA GLN A 252 16.76 -10.95 -17.65
C GLN A 252 16.25 -11.43 -19.02
N ASN A 253 15.00 -11.89 -19.08
CA ASN A 253 14.39 -12.34 -20.34
C ASN A 253 14.23 -11.19 -21.35
N LEU A 254 13.80 -10.01 -20.90
CA LEU A 254 13.65 -8.83 -21.77
C LEU A 254 14.99 -8.30 -22.25
N TYR A 255 16.02 -8.36 -21.39
CA TYR A 255 17.39 -8.00 -21.76
C TYR A 255 17.95 -8.98 -22.81
N ALA A 256 17.69 -10.28 -22.67
CA ALA A 256 18.09 -11.29 -23.65
C ALA A 256 17.43 -11.10 -25.03
N ILE A 257 16.22 -10.53 -25.08
CA ILE A 257 15.51 -10.18 -26.32
C ILE A 257 16.00 -8.84 -26.91
N ASN A 258 16.94 -8.16 -26.25
CA ASN A 258 17.51 -6.86 -26.65
C ASN A 258 16.47 -5.73 -26.72
N VAL A 259 15.53 -5.71 -25.78
CA VAL A 259 14.62 -4.58 -25.59
C VAL A 259 15.42 -3.39 -25.03
N PRO A 260 15.18 -2.14 -25.48
CA PRO A 260 15.92 -1.00 -24.95
C PRO A 260 15.72 -0.86 -23.44
N LYS A 261 16.82 -0.63 -22.71
CA LYS A 261 16.87 -0.60 -21.23
C LYS A 261 15.84 0.36 -20.63
N THR A 262 15.63 1.51 -21.25
CA THR A 262 14.64 2.50 -20.83
C THR A 262 13.20 1.96 -20.81
N HIS A 263 12.86 1.07 -21.74
CA HIS A 263 11.54 0.42 -21.77
C HIS A 263 11.45 -0.71 -20.75
N ILE A 264 12.52 -1.47 -20.54
CA ILE A 264 12.58 -2.53 -19.52
C ILE A 264 12.33 -1.95 -18.12
N LEU A 265 13.04 -0.88 -17.76
CA LEU A 265 12.92 -0.23 -16.45
C LEU A 265 11.52 0.37 -16.22
N LYS A 266 10.87 0.87 -17.28
CA LYS A 266 9.48 1.37 -17.21
C LYS A 266 8.47 0.26 -16.95
N VAL A 267 8.61 -0.89 -17.61
CA VAL A 267 7.69 -2.03 -17.43
C VAL A 267 7.83 -2.63 -16.04
N LEU A 268 9.05 -2.68 -15.51
CA LEU A 268 9.32 -3.28 -14.20
C LEU A 268 8.88 -2.39 -13.03
N ASN A 269 8.86 -1.07 -13.24
CA ASN A 269 8.48 -0.04 -12.26
C ASN A 269 9.15 -0.26 -10.88
N LEU A 270 10.42 -0.67 -10.86
CA LEU A 270 11.20 -0.86 -9.63
C LEU A 270 11.84 0.43 -9.11
N TRP A 271 12.01 1.42 -9.98
CA TRP A 271 12.64 2.69 -9.67
C TRP A 271 11.73 3.85 -10.09
N GLY A 272 11.64 4.88 -9.23
CA GLY A 272 10.86 6.07 -9.53
C GLY A 272 11.43 6.84 -10.74
N ASP A 273 12.75 6.98 -10.78
CA ASP A 273 13.46 7.58 -11.91
C ASP A 273 14.07 6.51 -12.81
N THR A 274 13.42 6.26 -13.94
CA THR A 274 13.86 5.27 -14.92
C THR A 274 14.96 5.79 -15.85
N LYS A 275 15.19 7.11 -15.91
CA LYS A 275 16.14 7.70 -16.86
C LYS A 275 17.56 7.65 -16.32
N THR A 276 17.78 8.15 -15.11
CA THR A 276 19.09 8.10 -14.45
C THR A 276 19.58 6.66 -14.27
N VAL A 277 18.68 5.75 -13.87
CA VAL A 277 19.01 4.32 -13.75
C VAL A 277 19.37 3.68 -15.10
N ALA A 278 18.75 4.12 -16.20
CA ALA A 278 19.14 3.64 -17.54
C ALA A 278 20.55 4.09 -17.93
N GLU A 279 20.87 5.36 -17.67
CA GLU A 279 22.20 5.92 -17.93
C GLU A 279 23.29 5.22 -17.11
N ASP A 280 23.03 4.94 -15.84
CA ASP A 280 23.98 4.23 -14.99
C ASP A 280 24.12 2.75 -15.39
N TRP A 281 23.05 2.12 -15.89
CA TRP A 281 23.12 0.78 -16.46
C TRP A 281 23.87 0.76 -17.81
N GLU A 282 23.80 1.82 -18.61
CA GLU A 282 24.62 1.94 -19.82
C GLU A 282 26.10 2.04 -19.49
N LYS A 283 26.47 2.88 -18.52
CA LYS A 283 27.86 2.97 -18.03
C LYS A 283 28.37 1.63 -17.48
N ALA A 284 27.59 0.96 -16.66
CA ALA A 284 27.98 -0.33 -16.09
C ALA A 284 28.18 -1.42 -17.16
N ASP A 285 27.38 -1.42 -18.22
CA ASP A 285 27.55 -2.35 -19.33
C ASP A 285 28.79 -2.01 -20.18
N GLU A 286 29.10 -0.73 -20.36
CA GLU A 286 30.33 -0.28 -21.04
C GLU A 286 31.57 -0.68 -20.25
N GLU A 287 31.57 -0.48 -18.93
CA GLU A 287 32.64 -0.92 -18.03
C GLU A 287 32.80 -2.45 -18.04
N ALA A 288 31.70 -3.20 -18.04
CA ALA A 288 31.74 -4.66 -18.10
C ALA A 288 32.27 -5.19 -19.44
N LYS A 289 31.93 -4.53 -20.56
CA LYS A 289 32.50 -4.85 -21.88
C LYS A 289 33.99 -4.54 -21.95
N ALA A 290 34.41 -3.40 -21.40
CA ALA A 290 35.84 -3.05 -21.33
C ALA A 290 36.64 -4.07 -20.52
N GLN A 291 36.10 -4.53 -19.37
CA GLN A 291 36.73 -5.60 -18.57
C GLN A 291 36.77 -6.93 -19.32
N ALA A 292 35.71 -7.31 -20.03
CA ALA A 292 35.69 -8.53 -20.84
C ALA A 292 36.69 -8.47 -22.01
N GLU A 293 36.84 -7.31 -22.65
CA GLU A 293 37.83 -7.08 -23.70
C GLU A 293 39.26 -7.15 -23.14
N GLU A 294 39.52 -6.57 -21.97
CA GLU A 294 40.79 -6.70 -21.25
C GLU A 294 41.11 -8.16 -20.89
N GLU A 295 40.13 -8.94 -20.44
CA GLU A 295 40.28 -10.37 -20.14
C GLU A 295 40.53 -11.21 -21.41
N THR A 296 39.85 -10.92 -22.53
CA THR A 296 40.12 -11.60 -23.81
C THR A 296 41.50 -11.30 -24.36
N ASN A 297 41.96 -10.04 -24.28
CA ASN A 297 43.29 -9.65 -24.72
C ASN A 297 44.39 -10.29 -23.85
N ASN A 298 44.16 -10.43 -22.54
CA ASN A 298 45.08 -11.14 -21.64
C ASN A 298 45.13 -12.66 -21.95
N SER A 299 44.00 -13.26 -22.33
CA SER A 299 43.96 -14.67 -22.72
C SER A 299 44.61 -14.94 -24.09
N ASP A 300 44.51 -13.99 -25.02
CA ASP A 300 45.20 -14.05 -26.30
C ASP A 300 46.71 -13.84 -26.15
N GLU A 301 47.17 -12.96 -25.24
CA GLU A 301 48.59 -12.83 -24.90
C GLU A 301 49.17 -14.11 -24.28
N ILE A 302 48.43 -14.80 -23.38
CA ILE A 302 48.87 -16.08 -22.80
C ILE A 302 48.99 -17.18 -23.90
N SER A 303 48.08 -17.22 -24.87
CA SER A 303 48.12 -18.20 -25.97
C SER A 303 49.24 -17.94 -27.00
N VAL A 304 49.67 -16.67 -27.14
CA VAL A 304 50.80 -16.28 -27.99
C VAL A 304 52.13 -16.55 -27.27
N THR A 305 52.21 -16.36 -25.95
CA THR A 305 53.40 -16.72 -25.16
C THR A 305 53.61 -18.24 -25.08
N ASP A 306 52.56 -19.04 -24.93
CA ASP A 306 52.67 -20.52 -24.95
C ASP A 306 53.11 -21.08 -26.33
N ASN A 307 52.76 -20.40 -27.43
CA ASN A 307 53.22 -20.77 -28.77
C ASN A 307 54.66 -20.31 -29.06
N LEU A 308 55.12 -19.21 -28.45
CA LEU A 308 56.52 -18.78 -28.53
C LEU A 308 57.43 -19.69 -27.71
N ASP A 309 57.01 -20.10 -26.51
CA ASP A 309 57.77 -21.01 -25.67
C ASP A 309 57.89 -22.42 -26.29
N ASN A 310 56.83 -22.95 -26.92
CA ASN A 310 56.93 -24.23 -27.65
C ASN A 310 57.84 -24.17 -28.89
N LYS A 311 57.94 -23.01 -29.56
CA LYS A 311 58.86 -22.83 -30.71
C LYS A 311 60.31 -22.72 -30.24
N VAL A 312 60.58 -22.03 -29.14
CA VAL A 312 61.92 -21.90 -28.54
C VAL A 312 62.41 -23.24 -27.96
N VAL A 313 61.54 -24.02 -27.32
CA VAL A 313 61.88 -25.36 -26.81
C VAL A 313 62.19 -26.34 -27.96
N SER A 314 61.48 -26.27 -29.09
CA SER A 314 61.79 -27.09 -30.28
C SER A 314 63.13 -26.71 -30.94
N ALA A 315 63.49 -25.42 -30.96
CA ALA A 315 64.76 -24.95 -31.51
C ALA A 315 65.97 -25.23 -30.59
N MET A 316 65.75 -25.30 -29.28
CA MET A 316 66.78 -25.69 -28.30
C MET A 316 67.07 -27.20 -28.32
N ASN A 317 66.08 -28.04 -28.59
CA ASN A 317 66.26 -29.51 -28.57
C ASN A 317 67.03 -30.04 -29.80
N ASP A 318 66.92 -29.38 -30.96
CA ASP A 318 67.69 -29.73 -32.17
C ASP A 318 69.18 -29.33 -32.07
N THR A 319 69.52 -28.41 -31.18
CA THR A 319 70.91 -27.97 -30.98
C THR A 319 71.65 -28.85 -29.96
N SER A 320 70.94 -29.44 -28.99
CA SER A 320 71.51 -30.36 -27.99
C SER A 320 71.71 -31.80 -28.48
N GLN A 321 70.97 -32.27 -29.49
CA GLN A 321 71.21 -33.62 -30.05
C GLN A 321 72.42 -33.72 -31.00
N ARG A 322 73.07 -32.60 -31.33
CA ARG A 322 74.34 -32.59 -32.09
C ARG A 322 75.60 -32.59 -31.21
N SER A 323 75.46 -32.40 -29.89
CA SER A 323 76.58 -32.39 -28.94
C SER A 323 76.80 -33.72 -28.21
N ASP A 324 75.79 -34.59 -28.12
CA ASP A 324 75.88 -35.83 -27.32
C ASP A 324 76.53 -37.03 -28.04
N ASP A 325 76.64 -37.01 -29.37
CA ASP A 325 77.34 -38.07 -30.12
C ASP A 325 78.88 -37.95 -30.12
N LYS A 326 79.45 -36.89 -29.52
CA LYS A 326 80.92 -36.69 -29.45
C LYS A 326 81.55 -36.99 -28.08
N GLN A 327 80.76 -37.31 -27.06
CA GLN A 327 81.27 -37.61 -25.71
C GLN A 327 81.27 -39.11 -25.35
N THR A 328 80.58 -39.97 -26.10
CA THR A 328 80.54 -41.43 -25.84
C THR A 328 81.72 -42.21 -26.43
N GLN A 329 82.69 -41.55 -27.06
CA GLN A 329 83.91 -42.19 -27.57
C GLN A 329 85.18 -41.92 -26.73
N SER A 330 85.17 -40.97 -25.80
CA SER A 330 86.36 -40.68 -24.96
C SER A 330 86.46 -41.54 -23.69
N ASP A 331 85.38 -42.15 -23.23
CA ASP A 331 85.33 -42.86 -21.93
C ASP A 331 85.64 -44.37 -22.03
N ARG A 332 86.15 -44.84 -23.18
CA ARG A 332 86.64 -46.23 -23.38
C ARG A 332 88.17 -46.40 -23.42
N GLU A 333 88.96 -45.34 -23.26
CA GLU A 333 90.43 -45.46 -23.22
C GLU A 333 91.08 -45.35 -21.84
N VAL A 334 90.33 -45.06 -20.77
CA VAL A 334 90.89 -45.07 -19.40
C VAL A 334 90.98 -46.51 -18.82
N THR A 335 90.44 -47.51 -19.52
CA THR A 335 90.48 -48.93 -19.14
C THR A 335 91.81 -49.64 -19.42
N THR A 336 92.97 -49.06 -19.05
CA THR A 336 94.25 -49.82 -19.00
C THR A 336 95.25 -49.43 -17.91
N LYS A 337 94.91 -48.62 -16.90
CA LYS A 337 95.82 -48.41 -15.74
C LYS A 337 95.07 -48.27 -14.42
N ASN A 338 95.04 -49.35 -13.63
CA ASN A 338 94.50 -49.52 -12.26
C ASN A 338 93.17 -50.30 -12.30
N ALA A 339 93.08 -51.62 -12.15
CA ALA A 339 93.82 -52.55 -11.29
C ALA A 339 93.90 -52.07 -9.82
N THR A 340 93.35 -52.91 -8.95
CA THR A 340 93.84 -53.21 -7.59
C THR A 340 93.81 -52.10 -6.56
N GLU A 341 92.83 -52.14 -5.66
CA GLU A 341 92.98 -52.60 -4.25
C GLU A 341 91.60 -52.89 -3.62
#